data_AF-A0A1H4G8W8-F1
#
_entry.id   AF-A0A1H4G8W8-F1
#
_cell.length_a   1.000
_cell.length_b   1.000
_cell.length_c   1.000
_cell.angle_alpha   90.00
_cell.angle_beta   90.00
_cell.angle_gamma   90.00
#
_symmetry.space_group_name_H-M   'P 1'
#
loop_
_entity.id
_entity.type
_entity.pdbx_description
1 polymer ?
#
loop_
_entity_poly.entity_id
_entity_poly.type
_entity_poly.pdbx_seq_one_letter_code
_entity_poly.pdbx_strand_id
1 'polypeptide(L)' 'MPFMMEFLYFPEDKTEYIPAVISLGVFIALAVLVMFLIMRVSKKQEERTEEQFGHQQEKKESLSYKPQGK' A
#
# COMPACT_ATOMS: atom_id res chain seq x y z
N MET A 1 35.84 22.16 9.88
CA MET A 1 34.65 21.62 9.20
C MET A 1 33.51 21.50 10.21
N PRO A 2 32.58 22.46 10.29
CA PRO A 2 31.44 22.41 11.19
C PRO A 2 30.13 22.24 10.40
N PHE A 3 29.70 21.01 10.14
CA PHE A 3 28.46 20.74 9.40
C PHE A 3 27.55 19.70 10.06
N MET A 4 27.62 19.51 11.38
CA MET A 4 26.88 18.44 12.04
C MET A 4 25.81 18.86 13.05
N MET A 5 25.51 20.17 13.22
CA MET A 5 24.56 20.60 14.26
C MET A 5 23.47 21.61 13.86
N GLU A 6 23.31 21.97 12.58
CA GLU A 6 22.18 22.83 12.17
C GLU A 6 20.80 22.13 12.24
N PHE A 7 20.76 20.82 12.46
CA PHE A 7 19.53 20.03 12.31
C PHE A 7 18.73 19.79 13.61
N LEU A 8 19.29 20.12 14.79
CA LEU A 8 18.55 20.10 16.07
C LEU A 8 18.37 21.51 16.63
N TYR A 9 18.16 22.51 15.77
CA TYR A 9 17.62 23.79 16.20
C TYR A 9 16.11 23.63 16.39
N PHE A 10 15.68 23.64 17.64
CA PHE A 10 14.28 23.70 18.00
C PHE A 10 13.91 25.18 18.13
N PRO A 11 13.12 25.74 17.20
CA PRO A 11 12.70 27.13 17.35
C PRO A 11 11.95 27.32 18.67
N GLU A 12 12.28 28.39 19.37
CA GLU A 12 11.61 28.80 20.61
C GLU A 12 10.16 29.19 20.32
N ASP A 13 9.92 29.82 19.16
CA ASP A 13 8.60 30.17 18.69
C ASP A 13 7.93 29.00 17.95
N LYS A 14 6.72 28.63 18.39
CA LYS A 14 6.00 27.48 17.83
C LYS A 14 5.54 27.69 16.38
N THR A 15 5.48 28.94 15.91
CA THR A 15 5.06 29.24 14.55
C THR A 15 6.07 28.78 13.50
N GLU A 16 7.35 28.66 13.84
CA GLU A 16 8.39 28.16 12.94
C GLU A 16 8.26 26.66 12.63
N TYR A 17 7.48 25.89 13.41
CA TYR A 17 7.15 24.49 13.09
C TYR A 17 5.99 24.33 12.10
N ILE A 18 5.20 25.40 11.86
CA ILE A 18 4.03 25.34 10.97
C ILE A 18 4.40 24.81 9.56
N PRO A 19 5.49 25.27 8.91
CA PRO A 19 5.89 24.76 7.61
C PRO A 19 6.21 23.25 7.62
N ALA A 20 6.82 22.76 8.71
CA ALA A 20 7.15 21.35 8.87
C ALA A 20 5.90 20.48 9.04
N VAL A 21 4.93 20.93 9.84
CA VAL A 21 3.66 20.22 10.04
C VAL A 21 2.82 20.19 8.76
N ILE A 22 2.80 21.29 8.01
CA ILE A 22 2.13 21.34 6.70
C ILE A 22 2.78 20.35 5.73
N SER A 23 4.10 20.35 5.65
CA SER A 23 4.84 19.43 4.76
C SER A 23 4.55 17.97 5.11
N LEU A 24 4.62 17.62 6.40
CA LEU A 24 4.28 16.30 6.89
C LEU A 24 2.83 15.92 6.56
N GLY A 25 1.90 16.85 6.77
CA GLY A 25 0.48 16.65 6.42
C GLY A 25 0.27 16.35 4.94
N VAL A 26 0.96 17.07 4.05
CA VAL A 26 0.91 16.83 2.60
C VAL A 26 1.45 15.44 2.25
N PHE A 27 2.60 15.05 2.80
CA PHE A 27 3.16 13.71 2.52
C PHE A 27 2.25 12.59 3.00
N ILE A 28 1.65 12.72 4.19
CA ILE A 28 0.69 11.75 4.70
C ILE A 28 -0.55 11.69 3.79
N ALA A 29 -1.10 12.85 3.39
CA ALA A 29 -2.25 12.91 2.51
C ALA A 29 -1.97 12.25 1.15
N LEU A 30 -0.78 12.48 0.57
CA LEU A 30 -0.35 11.86 -0.68
C LEU A 30 -0.15 10.35 -0.51
N ALA A 31 0.47 9.89 0.58
CA ALA A 31 0.67 8.46 0.84
C ALA A 31 -0.67 7.74 0.98
N VAL A 32 -1.62 8.34 1.68
CA VAL A 32 -3.00 7.83 1.80
C VAL A 32 -3.65 7.78 0.43
N LEU A 33 -3.61 8.87 -0.34
CA LEU A 33 -4.20 8.92 -1.68
C LEU A 33 -3.64 7.83 -2.61
N VAL A 34 -2.32 7.65 -2.63
CA VAL A 34 -1.64 6.62 -3.42
C VAL A 34 -2.07 5.23 -2.98
N MET A 35 -2.11 4.95 -1.67
CA MET A 35 -2.61 3.68 -1.15
C MET A 35 -4.05 3.40 -1.57
N PHE A 36 -4.93 4.41 -1.50
CA PHE A 36 -6.32 4.31 -1.98
C PHE A 36 -6.39 3.98 -3.48
N LEU A 37 -5.57 4.64 -4.31
CA LEU A 37 -5.52 4.37 -5.75
C LEU A 37 -5.03 2.96 -6.06
N ILE A 38 -3.97 2.50 -5.39
CA ILE A 38 -3.42 1.15 -5.56
C ILE A 38 -4.48 0.10 -5.19
N MET A 39 -5.15 0.25 -4.05
CA MET A 39 -6.20 -0.69 -3.62
C MET A 39 -7.36 -0.76 -4.63
N ARG A 40 -7.79 0.38 -5.18
CA ARG A 40 -8.85 0.42 -6.18
C ARG A 40 -8.45 -0.28 -7.48
N VAL A 41 -7.21 -0.09 -7.93
CA VAL A 41 -6.68 -0.73 -9.12
C VAL A 41 -6.46 -2.23 -8.88
N SER A 42 -6.03 -2.62 -7.69
CA SER A 42 -5.80 -4.03 -7.33
C SER A 42 -7.08 -4.85 -7.37
N LYS A 43 -8.20 -4.35 -6.85
CA LYS A 43 -9.50 -5.05 -6.92
C LYS A 43 -9.93 -5.37 -8.35
N LYS A 44 -9.69 -4.44 -9.27
CA LYS A 44 -10.01 -4.65 -10.70
C LYS A 44 -9.09 -5.68 -11.37
N GLN A 45 -7.87 -5.83 -10.88
CA GLN A 45 -6.94 -6.88 -11.35
C GLN A 45 -7.27 -8.24 -10.77
N GLU A 46 -7.74 -8.29 -9.52
CA GLU A 46 -8.15 -9.52 -8.85
C GLU A 46 -9.31 -10.18 -9.59
N GLU A 47 -10.36 -9.42 -9.92
CA GLU A 47 -11.52 -9.90 -10.69
C GLU A 47 -11.09 -10.45 -12.07
N ARG A 48 -10.18 -9.77 -12.77
CA ARG A 48 -9.61 -10.22 -14.05
C ARG A 48 -8.79 -11.50 -13.89
N THR A 49 -8.09 -11.64 -12.77
CA THR A 49 -7.23 -12.80 -12.49
C THR A 49 -8.08 -14.00 -12.08
N GLU A 50 -9.14 -13.80 -11.30
CA GLU A 50 -10.13 -14.83 -10.97
C GLU A 50 -10.87 -15.33 -12.22
N GLU A 51 -11.23 -14.43 -13.15
CA GLU A 51 -11.80 -14.83 -14.44
C GLU A 51 -10.81 -15.68 -15.27
N GLN A 52 -9.51 -15.34 -15.25
CA GLN A 52 -8.49 -16.03 -16.05
C GLN A 52 -7.94 -17.31 -15.39
N PHE A 53 -7.92 -17.40 -14.05
CA PHE A 53 -7.28 -18.47 -13.30
C PHE A 53 -8.21 -19.23 -12.34
N GLY A 54 -9.41 -18.70 -12.02
CA GLY A 54 -10.39 -19.33 -11.13
C GLY A 54 -10.86 -20.69 -11.64
N HIS A 55 -10.97 -20.85 -12.96
CA HIS A 55 -11.25 -22.16 -13.57
C HIS A 55 -10.13 -23.19 -13.42
N GLN A 56 -8.89 -22.78 -13.09
CA GLN A 56 -7.80 -23.74 -12.81
C GLN A 56 -7.83 -24.28 -11.39
N GLN A 57 -8.34 -23.54 -10.41
CA GLN A 57 -8.39 -24.00 -9.02
C GLN A 57 -9.52 -25.03 -8.83
N GLU A 58 -10.72 -24.76 -9.36
CA GLU A 58 -11.85 -25.70 -9.32
C GLU A 58 -11.54 -27.01 -10.07
N LYS A 59 -10.81 -26.95 -11.19
CA LYS A 59 -10.35 -28.16 -11.90
C LYS A 59 -9.29 -28.95 -11.14
N LYS A 60 -8.38 -28.30 -10.41
CA LYS A 60 -7.33 -29.00 -9.64
C LYS A 60 -7.90 -29.68 -8.41
N GLU A 61 -8.90 -29.07 -7.78
CA GLU A 61 -9.58 -29.61 -6.60
C GLU A 61 -10.53 -30.77 -6.96
N SER A 62 -11.30 -30.63 -8.05
CA SER A 62 -12.16 -31.71 -8.57
C SER A 62 -11.39 -32.90 -9.17
N LEU A 63 -10.17 -32.69 -9.69
CA LEU A 63 -9.29 -33.78 -10.14
C LEU A 63 -8.57 -34.48 -8.98
N SER A 64 -8.37 -33.78 -7.85
CA SER A 64 -7.81 -34.35 -6.62
C SER A 64 -8.84 -35.16 -5.82
N TYR A 65 -10.14 -34.87 -5.97
CA TYR A 65 -11.23 -35.61 -5.35
C TYR A 65 -11.80 -36.68 -6.30
N LYS A 66 -10.95 -37.51 -6.90
CA LYS A 66 -11.43 -38.74 -7.54
C LYS A 66 -11.29 -39.88 -6.52
N PRO A 67 -12.39 -40.38 -5.91
CA PRO A 67 -12.31 -41.64 -5.18
C PRO A 67 -11.91 -42.72 -6.18
N GLN A 68 -10.71 -43.28 -6.00
CA GLN A 68 -10.29 -44.50 -6.67
C GLN A 68 -11.35 -45.55 -6.35
N GLY A 69 -12.07 -45.98 -7.39
CA GLY A 69 -13.13 -46.96 -7.29
C GLY A 69 -12.63 -48.30 -6.74
N LYS A 70 -13.55 -48.99 -6.07
CA LYS A 70 -13.42 -50.35 -5.55
C LYS A 70 -13.04 -51.37 -6.62
#